data_AF-S0FD05-F1
#
_entry.id   AF-S0FD05-F1
#
_cell.length_a   1.000
_cell.length_b   1.000
_cell.length_c   1.000
_cell.angle_alpha   90.00
_cell.angle_beta   90.00
_cell.angle_gamma   90.00
#
_symmetry.space_group_name_H-M   'P 1'
#
loop_
_entity.id
_entity.type
_entity.pdbx_description
1 polymer ?
#
loop_
_entity_poly.entity_id
_entity_poly.type
_entity_poly.pdbx_seq_one_letter_code
_entity_poly.pdbx_strand_id
1 'polypeptide(L)'
;MKFLHSEGRDFYFVTLTCRNCVTDNVDELRAFIKKNNKLWSEGIRTRHAFRSLKCSGVMKKECTYHVKDKKKGVYSFHYHFHVIVDSLEAARYIVAQWKKLQGTESDSRFQKYVKVQDLEGSALELFKYSSKASVSVTKSKKQKG
;
A
#
# COMPACT_ATOMS: atom_id res chain seq x y z
N MET A 1 12.48 10.06 15.01
CA MET A 1 11.88 9.26 16.13
C MET A 1 12.85 8.18 16.62
N LYS A 2 13.54 8.38 17.76
CA LYS A 2 14.51 7.40 18.32
C LYS A 2 13.87 6.21 19.07
N PHE A 3 12.57 6.27 19.37
CA PHE A 3 11.87 5.30 20.24
C PHE A 3 11.48 3.97 19.58
N LEU A 4 11.45 3.87 18.25
CA LEU A 4 11.01 2.64 17.57
C LEU A 4 12.20 1.71 17.23
N HIS A 5 13.41 2.24 17.13
CA HIS A 5 14.62 1.44 16.93
C HIS A 5 15.01 0.66 18.20
N SER A 6 14.60 1.14 19.38
CA SER A 6 14.85 0.48 20.68
C SER A 6 13.99 -0.76 20.93
N GLU A 7 12.97 -1.03 20.11
CA GLU A 7 12.10 -2.21 20.22
C GLU A 7 12.65 -3.44 19.46
N GLY A 8 13.75 -3.31 18.71
CA GLY A 8 14.34 -4.41 17.93
C GLY A 8 13.45 -4.94 16.80
N ARG A 9 12.43 -4.20 16.39
CA ARG A 9 11.49 -4.61 15.33
C ARG A 9 11.90 -4.08 13.97
N ASP A 10 11.90 -4.97 12.98
CA ASP A 10 12.08 -4.63 11.59
C ASP A 10 10.74 -4.32 10.93
N PHE A 11 10.61 -3.12 10.39
CA PHE A 11 9.43 -2.72 9.63
C PHE A 11 9.57 -3.04 8.15
N TYR A 12 8.46 -3.39 7.52
CA TYR A 12 8.37 -3.69 6.10
C TYR A 12 7.24 -2.88 5.48
N PHE A 13 7.55 -2.18 4.39
CA PHE A 13 6.58 -1.45 3.59
C PHE A 13 6.10 -2.33 2.44
N VAL A 14 4.82 -2.69 2.46
CA VAL A 14 4.15 -3.50 1.45
C VAL A 14 3.32 -2.60 0.56
N THR A 15 3.50 -2.72 -0.75
CA THR A 15 2.63 -2.09 -1.76
C THR A 15 1.92 -3.16 -2.55
N LEU A 16 0.59 -3.14 -2.50
CA LEU A 16 -0.28 -4.00 -3.29
C LEU A 16 -0.95 -3.18 -4.36
N THR A 17 -0.67 -3.49 -5.62
CA THR A 17 -1.23 -2.78 -6.78
C THR A 17 -2.34 -3.61 -7.40
N CYS A 18 -3.54 -3.03 -7.50
CA CYS A 18 -4.65 -3.64 -8.23
C CYS A 18 -4.51 -3.36 -9.73
N ARG A 19 -5.06 -4.23 -10.58
CA ARG A 19 -5.27 -3.89 -11.98
C ARG A 19 -6.12 -2.64 -12.09
N ASN A 20 -5.80 -1.78 -13.04
CA ASN A 20 -6.55 -0.56 -13.25
C ASN A 20 -8.01 -0.84 -13.57
N CYS A 21 -8.91 -0.09 -12.93
CA CYS A 21 -10.30 -0.02 -13.34
C CYS A 21 -10.42 1.08 -14.41
N VAL A 22 -10.68 0.69 -15.67
CA VAL A 22 -10.90 1.65 -16.77
C VAL A 22 -12.39 1.71 -17.00
N THR A 23 -13.03 2.83 -16.66
CA THR A 23 -14.48 2.97 -16.71
C THR A 23 -14.89 4.44 -16.76
N ASP A 24 -16.06 4.71 -17.32
CA ASP A 24 -16.84 5.95 -17.18
C ASP A 24 -18.00 5.78 -16.18
N ASN A 25 -18.19 4.57 -15.64
CA ASN A 25 -19.30 4.21 -14.78
C ASN A 25 -18.90 4.16 -13.30
N VAL A 26 -19.58 4.96 -12.48
CA VAL A 26 -19.35 5.04 -11.03
C VAL A 26 -19.67 3.73 -10.30
N ASP A 27 -20.66 2.97 -10.75
CA ASP A 27 -21.04 1.72 -10.08
C ASP A 27 -20.05 0.61 -10.34
N GLU A 28 -19.43 0.57 -11.52
CA GLU A 28 -18.29 -0.31 -11.81
C GLU A 28 -17.10 0.03 -10.92
N LEU A 29 -16.78 1.33 -10.77
CA LEU A 29 -15.73 1.78 -9.87
C LEU A 29 -16.01 1.41 -8.41
N ARG A 30 -17.25 1.60 -7.94
CA ARG A 30 -17.67 1.21 -6.58
C ARG A 30 -17.57 -0.30 -6.37
N ALA A 31 -18.04 -1.10 -7.32
CA ALA A 31 -17.96 -2.55 -7.26
C ALA A 31 -16.50 -3.02 -7.22
N PHE A 32 -15.63 -2.41 -8.05
CA PHE A 32 -14.19 -2.67 -8.05
C PHE A 32 -13.55 -2.33 -6.70
N ILE A 33 -13.80 -1.14 -6.15
CA ILE A 33 -13.25 -0.74 -4.83
C ILE A 33 -13.77 -1.68 -3.73
N LYS A 34 -15.06 -2.02 -3.75
CA LYS A 34 -15.68 -2.94 -2.77
C LYS A 34 -15.07 -4.33 -2.85
N LYS A 35 -14.88 -4.89 -4.05
CA LYS A 35 -14.21 -6.18 -4.28
C LYS A 35 -12.83 -6.19 -3.65
N ASN A 36 -11.98 -5.22 -3.99
CA ASN A 36 -10.61 -5.14 -3.49
C ASN A 36 -10.54 -4.96 -1.98
N ASN A 37 -11.43 -4.14 -1.40
CA ASN A 37 -11.53 -3.97 0.05
C ASN A 37 -11.93 -5.27 0.75
N LYS A 38 -12.87 -6.02 0.17
CA LYS A 38 -13.31 -7.31 0.71
C LYS A 38 -12.19 -8.35 0.69
N LEU A 39 -11.42 -8.41 -0.41
CA LEU A 39 -10.25 -9.28 -0.51
C LEU A 39 -9.23 -8.98 0.60
N TRP A 40 -8.99 -7.69 0.88
CA TRP A 40 -8.13 -7.33 2.00
C TRP A 40 -8.75 -7.73 3.35
N SER A 41 -9.97 -7.27 3.65
CA SER A 41 -10.56 -7.40 4.98
C SER A 41 -10.81 -8.86 5.34
N GLU A 42 -11.49 -9.60 4.47
CA GLU A 42 -11.93 -10.98 4.73
C GLU A 42 -10.89 -12.01 4.26
N GLY A 43 -10.18 -11.71 3.19
CA GLY A 43 -9.22 -12.63 2.60
C GLY A 43 -7.86 -12.63 3.30
N ILE A 44 -7.45 -11.51 3.91
CA ILE A 44 -6.13 -11.35 4.53
C ILE A 44 -6.26 -11.00 6.01
N ARG A 45 -6.83 -9.84 6.34
CA ARG A 45 -6.74 -9.27 7.69
C ARG A 45 -7.47 -10.10 8.76
N THR A 46 -8.63 -10.66 8.46
CA THR A 46 -9.40 -11.44 9.45
C THR A 46 -8.97 -12.89 9.56
N ARG A 47 -8.12 -13.39 8.65
CA ARG A 47 -7.66 -14.78 8.66
C ARG A 47 -6.85 -15.06 9.92
N HIS A 48 -7.10 -16.22 10.54
CA HIS A 48 -6.38 -16.67 11.72
C HIS A 48 -4.87 -16.66 11.51
N ALA A 49 -4.40 -17.14 10.34
CA ALA A 49 -2.99 -17.16 9.98
C ALA A 49 -2.31 -15.78 9.96
N PHE A 50 -3.04 -14.70 9.66
CA PHE A 50 -2.50 -13.35 9.77
C PHE A 50 -2.54 -12.85 11.22
N ARG A 51 -3.66 -13.08 11.92
CA ARG A 51 -3.83 -12.66 13.33
C ARG A 51 -2.85 -13.35 14.27
N SER A 52 -2.47 -14.60 14.00
CA SER A 52 -1.49 -15.37 14.78
C SER A 52 -0.08 -14.80 14.68
N LEU A 53 0.23 -14.00 13.67
CA LEU A 53 1.52 -13.32 13.52
C LEU A 53 1.73 -12.20 14.55
N LYS A 54 0.67 -11.81 15.28
CA LYS A 54 0.68 -10.73 16.28
C LYS A 54 1.31 -9.42 15.76
N CYS A 55 1.26 -9.20 14.45
CA CYS A 55 1.91 -8.06 13.81
C CYS A 55 1.11 -6.77 14.06
N SER A 56 1.82 -5.68 14.33
CA SER A 56 1.28 -4.33 14.35
C SER A 56 1.55 -3.64 13.02
N GLY A 57 0.62 -2.77 12.60
CA GLY A 57 0.76 -2.13 11.30
C GLY A 57 -0.27 -1.05 11.02
N VAL A 58 0.06 -0.23 10.02
CA VAL A 58 -0.80 0.83 9.49
C VAL A 58 -1.06 0.53 8.03
N MET A 59 -2.29 0.76 7.56
CA MET A 59 -2.65 0.61 6.15
C MET A 59 -3.31 1.88 5.63
N LYS A 60 -2.86 2.31 4.45
CA LYS A 60 -3.47 3.35 3.64
C LYS A 60 -4.03 2.75 2.36
N LYS A 61 -5.23 3.17 1.98
CA LYS A 61 -5.83 2.90 0.67
C LYS A 61 -5.65 4.13 -0.22
N GLU A 62 -5.14 3.94 -1.41
CA GLU A 62 -4.88 5.02 -2.36
C GLU A 62 -5.57 4.73 -3.69
N CYS A 63 -6.22 5.75 -4.26
CA CYS A 63 -6.76 5.70 -5.61
C CYS A 63 -6.28 6.92 -6.37
N THR A 64 -5.45 6.72 -7.39
CA THR A 64 -5.10 7.77 -8.36
C THR A 64 -5.86 7.52 -9.65
N TYR A 65 -6.04 8.55 -10.48
CA TYR A 65 -6.74 8.39 -11.76
C TYR A 65 -6.06 9.18 -12.87
N HIS A 66 -6.25 8.72 -14.09
CA HIS A 66 -5.87 9.43 -15.30
C HIS A 66 -7.01 9.39 -16.31
N VAL A 67 -7.15 10.45 -17.10
CA VAL A 67 -8.12 10.51 -18.18
C VAL A 67 -7.62 9.63 -19.32
N LYS A 68 -8.47 8.71 -19.80
CA LYS A 68 -8.19 7.90 -21.00
C LYS A 68 -8.88 8.48 -22.23
N ASP A 69 -10.14 8.87 -22.10
CA ASP A 69 -10.90 9.55 -23.15
C ASP A 69 -11.73 10.66 -22.52
N LYS A 70 -11.35 11.92 -22.80
CA LYS A 70 -12.03 13.09 -22.25
C LYS A 70 -13.43 13.29 -22.85
N LYS A 71 -13.65 12.90 -24.11
CA LYS A 71 -14.94 13.09 -24.79
C LYS A 71 -15.98 12.09 -24.29
N LYS A 72 -15.56 10.88 -24.00
CA LYS A 72 -16.42 9.81 -23.45
C LYS A 72 -16.46 9.79 -21.92
N GLY A 73 -15.67 10.63 -21.24
CA GLY A 73 -15.61 10.64 -19.78
C GLY A 73 -14.99 9.36 -19.19
N VAL A 74 -14.13 8.67 -19.94
CA VAL A 74 -13.49 7.43 -19.50
C VAL A 74 -12.21 7.74 -18.74
N TYR A 75 -12.12 7.20 -17.53
CA TYR A 75 -10.97 7.32 -16.65
C TYR A 75 -10.36 5.95 -16.39
N SER A 76 -9.09 5.94 -16.02
CA SER A 76 -8.41 4.76 -15.53
C SER A 76 -7.91 5.01 -14.11
N PHE A 77 -8.47 4.26 -13.17
CA PHE A 77 -8.23 4.35 -11.75
C PHE A 77 -7.20 3.31 -11.33
N HIS A 78 -6.11 3.75 -10.69
CA HIS A 78 -5.07 2.90 -10.11
C HIS A 78 -5.27 2.83 -8.61
N TYR A 79 -5.59 1.63 -8.11
CA TYR A 79 -5.92 1.42 -6.70
C TYR A 79 -4.83 0.63 -6.01
N HIS A 80 -4.33 1.15 -4.90
CA HIS A 80 -3.22 0.59 -4.15
C HIS A 80 -3.55 0.45 -2.67
N PHE A 81 -2.99 -0.58 -2.04
CA PHE A 81 -2.88 -0.69 -0.60
C PHE A 81 -1.41 -0.51 -0.22
N HIS A 82 -1.13 0.46 0.63
CA HIS A 82 0.17 0.65 1.25
C HIS A 82 0.08 0.23 2.71
N VAL A 83 0.92 -0.71 3.13
CA VAL A 83 0.85 -1.33 4.44
C VAL A 83 2.24 -1.32 5.07
N ILE A 84 2.35 -0.83 6.29
CA ILE A 84 3.54 -1.06 7.12
C ILE A 84 3.21 -2.17 8.11
N VAL A 85 4.08 -3.18 8.19
CA VAL A 85 4.02 -4.25 9.20
C VAL A 85 5.37 -4.40 9.88
N ASP A 86 5.37 -4.83 11.14
CA ASP A 86 6.56 -5.01 11.98
C ASP A 86 7.17 -6.43 11.92
N SER A 87 6.89 -7.18 10.85
CA SER A 87 7.44 -8.51 10.62
C SER A 87 7.57 -8.86 9.13
N LEU A 88 8.70 -9.49 8.77
CA LEU A 88 8.94 -10.04 7.43
C LEU A 88 7.90 -11.10 7.07
N GLU A 89 7.53 -11.93 8.03
CA GLU A 89 6.55 -12.99 7.84
C GLU A 89 5.18 -12.43 7.48
N ALA A 90 4.75 -11.37 8.18
CA ALA A 90 3.52 -10.65 7.87
C ALA A 90 3.57 -10.03 6.47
N ALA A 91 4.69 -9.40 6.10
CA ALA A 91 4.87 -8.81 4.77
C ALA A 91 4.77 -9.87 3.65
N ARG A 92 5.45 -11.00 3.83
CA ARG A 92 5.41 -12.14 2.91
C ARG A 92 4.01 -12.74 2.82
N TYR A 93 3.34 -12.93 3.95
CA TYR A 93 1.98 -13.45 4.02
C TYR A 93 1.01 -12.57 3.24
N ILE A 94 1.06 -11.25 3.46
CA ILE A 94 0.19 -10.29 2.77
C ILE A 94 0.35 -10.40 1.26
N VAL A 95 1.59 -10.37 0.76
CA VAL A 95 1.85 -10.46 -0.69
C VAL A 95 1.41 -11.81 -1.25
N ALA A 96 1.69 -12.91 -0.56
CA ALA A 96 1.31 -14.24 -1.01
C ALA A 96 -0.21 -14.43 -1.05
N GLN A 97 -0.93 -14.02 -0.01
CA GLN A 97 -2.39 -14.11 0.02
C GLN A 97 -3.04 -13.18 -0.99
N TRP A 98 -2.52 -11.96 -1.15
CA TRP A 98 -3.04 -11.04 -2.16
C TRP A 98 -2.97 -11.63 -3.56
N LYS A 99 -1.81 -12.19 -3.93
CA LYS A 99 -1.63 -12.88 -5.22
C LYS A 99 -2.60 -14.05 -5.38
N LYS A 100 -2.77 -14.87 -4.34
CA LYS A 100 -3.71 -16.00 -4.36
C LYS A 100 -5.16 -15.54 -4.57
N LEU A 101 -5.57 -14.45 -3.93
CA LEU A 101 -6.95 -13.94 -3.95
C LEU A 101 -7.28 -13.15 -5.22
N GLN A 102 -6.33 -12.40 -5.77
CA GLN A 102 -6.47 -11.68 -7.04
C GLN A 102 -6.38 -12.62 -8.25
N GLY A 103 -5.72 -13.78 -8.10
CA GLY A 103 -5.50 -14.71 -9.20
C GLY A 103 -4.63 -14.09 -10.29
N THR A 104 -5.05 -14.21 -11.55
CA THR A 104 -4.33 -13.69 -12.72
C THR A 104 -4.51 -12.18 -12.95
N GLU A 105 -5.39 -11.52 -12.18
CA GLU A 105 -5.66 -10.10 -12.34
C GLU A 105 -4.52 -9.21 -11.82
N SER A 106 -3.70 -9.71 -10.89
CA SER A 106 -2.57 -8.96 -10.34
C SER A 106 -1.25 -9.43 -10.92
N ASP A 107 -0.51 -8.53 -11.58
CA ASP A 107 0.84 -8.83 -12.02
C ASP A 107 1.79 -8.87 -10.80
N SER A 108 2.46 -10.03 -10.68
CA SER A 108 3.32 -10.38 -9.55
C SER A 108 4.48 -9.41 -9.33
N ARG A 109 4.89 -8.68 -10.37
CA ARG A 109 5.96 -7.67 -10.36
C ARG A 109 5.60 -6.40 -9.61
N PHE A 110 4.30 -6.12 -9.46
CA PHE A 110 3.80 -4.91 -8.78
C PHE A 110 3.38 -5.14 -7.33
N GLN A 111 3.56 -6.36 -6.82
CA GLN A 111 3.32 -6.69 -5.42
C GLN A 111 4.68 -6.80 -4.72
N LYS A 112 5.04 -5.76 -3.97
CA LYS A 112 6.39 -5.63 -3.40
C LYS A 112 6.31 -5.42 -1.90
N TYR A 113 7.28 -5.95 -1.19
CA TYR A 113 7.59 -5.55 0.18
C TYR A 113 9.07 -5.17 0.25
N VAL A 114 9.39 -4.11 1.00
CA VAL A 114 10.76 -3.62 1.17
C VAL A 114 11.01 -3.41 2.66
N LYS A 115 12.18 -3.86 3.15
CA LYS A 115 12.59 -3.58 4.52
C LYS A 115 12.80 -2.08 4.68
N VAL A 116 12.15 -1.50 5.67
CA VAL A 116 12.27 -0.08 6.01
C VAL A 116 13.64 0.13 6.65
N GLN A 117 14.54 0.78 5.92
CA GLN A 117 15.89 1.12 6.43
C GLN A 117 15.87 2.43 7.23
N ASP A 118 15.06 3.38 6.79
CA ASP A 118 14.81 4.64 7.48
C ASP A 118 13.32 4.73 7.80
N LEU A 119 12.98 4.42 9.05
CA LEU A 119 11.60 4.47 9.52
C LEU A 119 11.03 5.88 9.46
N GLU A 120 11.85 6.91 9.64
CA GLU A 120 11.42 8.30 9.56
C GLU A 120 11.10 8.65 8.10
N GLY A 121 11.99 8.32 7.17
CA GLY A 121 11.77 8.47 5.74
C GLY A 121 10.54 7.70 5.22
N SER A 122 10.37 6.43 5.62
CA SER A 122 9.23 5.60 5.20
C SER A 122 7.92 5.99 5.88
N ALA A 123 7.93 6.39 7.16
CA ALA A 123 6.75 6.96 7.82
C ALA A 123 6.37 8.31 7.21
N LEU A 124 7.36 9.13 6.84
CA LEU A 124 7.15 10.40 6.14
C LEU A 124 6.60 10.15 4.73
N GLU A 125 7.04 9.11 4.04
CA GLU A 125 6.48 8.69 2.77
C GLU A 125 5.02 8.20 2.93
N LEU A 126 4.73 7.36 3.92
CA LEU A 126 3.36 6.99 4.27
C LEU A 126 2.51 8.22 4.63
N PHE A 127 3.08 9.20 5.34
CA PHE A 127 2.44 10.45 5.72
C PHE A 127 2.20 11.36 4.50
N LYS A 128 3.18 11.51 3.60
CA LYS A 128 3.04 12.22 2.32
C LYS A 128 1.88 11.65 1.52
N TYR A 129 1.83 10.33 1.44
CA TYR A 129 0.74 9.64 0.78
C TYR A 129 -0.57 9.85 1.55
N SER A 130 -0.63 9.71 2.88
CA SER A 130 -1.88 9.78 3.65
C SER A 130 -2.49 11.18 3.71
N SER A 131 -1.67 12.22 3.77
CA SER A 131 -2.11 13.61 3.96
C SER A 131 -2.20 14.41 2.66
N LYS A 132 -1.80 13.84 1.51
CA LYS A 132 -1.69 14.55 0.22
C LYS A 132 -0.87 15.85 0.33
N ALA A 133 -0.06 15.97 1.39
CA ALA A 133 0.71 17.13 1.73
C ALA A 133 2.13 16.94 1.20
N SER A 134 2.55 17.86 0.34
CA SER A 134 3.92 17.98 -0.12
C SER A 134 4.80 18.42 1.05
N VAL A 135 5.23 17.51 1.92
CA VAL A 135 6.29 17.84 2.89
C VAL A 135 7.61 17.93 2.13
N SER A 136 7.99 19.16 1.81
CA SER A 136 9.32 19.52 1.34
C SER A 136 10.32 19.16 2.44
N VAL A 137 11.06 18.07 2.25
CA VAL A 137 12.22 17.79 3.10
C VAL A 137 13.29 18.77 2.64
N THR A 138 13.48 19.84 3.42
CA THR A 138 14.61 20.75 3.23
C THR A 138 15.88 19.92 3.40
N LYS A 139 16.52 19.53 2.29
CA LYS A 139 17.85 18.91 2.34
C LYS A 139 18.77 19.94 3.01
N SER A 140 19.16 19.71 4.27
CA SER A 140 20.23 20.48 4.88
C SER A 140 21.46 20.38 3.99
N LYS A 141 21.89 21.51 3.44
CA LYS A 141 23.15 21.64 2.70
C LYS A 141 24.25 21.10 3.60
N LYS A 142 24.88 20.01 3.17
CA LYS A 142 26.13 19.52 3.75
C LYS A 142 27.13 20.67 3.64
N GLN A 143 27.49 21.29 4.76
CA GLN A 143 28.63 22.22 4.79
C GLN A 143 29.84 21.40 4.37
N LYS A 144 30.42 21.77 3.21
CA LYS A 144 31.77 21.37 2.87
C LYS A 144 32.70 22.20 3.76
N GLY A 145 33.52 21.51 4.54
CA GLY A 145 34.72 22.12 5.14
C GLY A 145 35.73 22.51 4.08
#